data_AF-A0A7L1K6R2-F1
#
_entry.id   AF-A0A7L1K6R2-F1
#
_cell.length_a   1.000
_cell.length_b   1.000
_cell.length_c   1.000
_cell.angle_alpha   90.00
_cell.angle_beta   90.00
_cell.angle_gamma   90.00
#
_symmetry.space_group_name_H-M   'P 1'
#
loop_
_entity.id
_entity.type
_entity.pdbx_description
1 polymer ?
#
loop_
_entity_poly.entity_id
_entity_poly.type
_entity_poly.pdbx_seq_one_letter_code
_entity_poly.pdbx_strand_id
1 'polypeptide(L)'
;AMATFEKQTECVVNALYLALLSDDQSDCRNLETDSEGDDLKTFDAAVIASRLQQMADQCNMDFEHVSSEALAEVLKGEMEKIGAAVDSLSRSWSDWNPGLVYERAFLCISAKLLTYLLKKVPAMVHPSYLIRAINGNSQVRKYIEAHGGWVRM
;
A
#
# COMPACT_ATOMS: atom_id res chain seq x y z
N ALA A 1 10.08 23.65 4.00
CA ALA A 1 10.41 22.51 4.88
C ALA A 1 9.85 21.25 4.24
N MET A 2 10.61 20.14 4.18
CA MET A 2 10.04 18.86 3.77
C MET A 2 8.95 18.45 4.78
N ALA A 3 7.83 17.96 4.26
CA ALA A 3 6.75 17.43 5.08
C ALA A 3 7.27 16.25 5.94
N THR A 4 6.71 16.05 7.13
CA THR A 4 7.09 14.93 8.00
C THR A 4 6.75 13.59 7.33
N PHE A 5 7.37 12.49 7.77
CA PHE A 5 7.05 11.15 7.30
C PHE A 5 5.55 10.86 7.38
N GLU A 6 4.91 11.26 8.47
CA GLU A 6 3.47 11.06 8.69
C GLU A 6 2.64 11.81 7.64
N LYS A 7 3.03 13.05 7.32
CA LYS A 7 2.31 13.85 6.33
C LYS A 7 2.55 13.35 4.91
N GLN A 8 3.76 12.89 4.61
CA GLN A 8 4.05 12.23 3.33
C GLN A 8 3.25 10.94 3.17
N THR A 9 3.20 10.10 4.21
CA THR A 9 2.41 8.86 4.23
C THR A 9 0.93 9.15 4.01
N GLU A 10 0.38 10.17 4.68
CA GLU A 10 -1.00 10.62 4.46
C GLU A 10 -1.26 11.01 3.00
N CYS A 11 -0.37 11.82 2.40
CA CYS A 11 -0.50 12.22 0.99
C CYS A 11 -0.43 11.02 0.04
N VAL A 12 0.53 10.11 0.23
CA VAL A 12 0.72 8.92 -0.61
C VAL A 12 -0.50 7.99 -0.54
N VAL A 13 -0.98 7.68 0.67
CA VAL A 13 -2.14 6.78 0.84
C VAL A 13 -3.42 7.41 0.29
N ASN A 14 -3.62 8.71 0.46
CA ASN A 14 -4.77 9.40 -0.14
C ASN A 14 -4.71 9.39 -1.67
N ALA A 15 -3.53 9.61 -2.26
CA ALA A 15 -3.35 9.52 -3.70
C ALA A 15 -3.64 8.10 -4.23
N LEU A 16 -3.16 7.06 -3.53
CA LEU A 16 -3.46 5.66 -3.85
C LEU A 16 -4.97 5.38 -3.78
N TYR A 17 -5.62 5.80 -2.69
CA TYR A 17 -7.06 5.62 -2.50
C TYR A 17 -7.87 6.28 -3.61
N LEU A 18 -7.54 7.53 -3.97
CA LEU A 18 -8.21 8.26 -5.05
C LEU A 18 -7.96 7.61 -6.43
N ALA A 19 -6.73 7.15 -6.69
CA ALA A 19 -6.41 6.44 -7.92
C ALA A 19 -7.26 5.16 -8.05
N LEU A 20 -7.36 4.37 -6.98
CA LEU A 20 -8.17 3.15 -6.96
C LEU A 20 -9.67 3.38 -7.14
N LEU A 21 -10.20 4.51 -6.63
CA LEU A 21 -11.59 4.89 -6.89
C LEU A 21 -11.83 5.39 -8.32
N SER A 22 -10.81 5.95 -8.96
CA SER A 22 -10.90 6.50 -10.33
C SER A 22 -10.73 5.42 -11.39
N ASP A 23 -10.01 4.35 -11.08
CA ASP A 23 -9.74 3.22 -11.99
C ASP A 23 -11.02 2.40 -12.27
N ASP A 24 -12.01 2.43 -11.36
CA ASP A 24 -13.37 1.88 -11.60
C ASP A 24 -14.14 2.63 -12.71
N GLN A 25 -13.57 3.72 -13.27
CA GLN A 25 -14.18 4.54 -14.32
C GLN A 25 -13.32 4.69 -15.59
N SER A 26 -12.15 4.05 -15.68
CA SER A 26 -11.25 4.25 -16.83
C SER A 26 -10.76 2.94 -17.44
N ASP A 27 -11.53 2.44 -18.40
CA ASP A 27 -10.95 1.68 -19.51
C ASP A 27 -9.84 2.54 -20.14
N CYS A 28 -8.63 2.00 -20.15
CA CYS A 28 -7.50 2.42 -20.99
C CYS A 28 -7.02 3.87 -20.82
N ARG A 29 -6.05 4.08 -19.93
CA ARG A 29 -5.01 5.09 -20.19
C ARG A 29 -3.63 4.49 -19.97
N ASN A 30 -3.15 3.82 -21.02
CA ASN A 30 -1.73 3.67 -21.28
C ASN A 30 -1.09 5.06 -21.20
N LEU A 31 -0.24 5.28 -20.21
CA LEU A 31 0.73 6.35 -20.24
C LEU A 31 2.10 5.70 -20.25
N GLU A 32 2.52 5.33 -21.47
CA GLU A 32 3.94 5.35 -21.81
C GLU A 32 4.45 6.74 -21.45
N THR A 33 5.23 6.83 -20.38
CA THR A 33 6.12 7.98 -20.19
C THR A 33 7.51 7.41 -20.02
N ASP A 34 8.15 7.26 -21.18
CA ASP A 34 9.59 7.13 -21.28
C ASP A 34 10.18 8.46 -20.81
N SER A 35 10.54 8.52 -19.54
CA SER A 35 11.27 9.64 -18.98
C SER A 35 12.35 9.09 -18.06
N GLU A 36 13.40 8.56 -18.69
CA GLU A 36 14.75 8.59 -18.15
C GLU A 36 15.16 10.08 -17.99
N GLY A 37 14.66 10.72 -16.95
CA GLY A 37 14.91 12.12 -16.63
C GLY A 37 15.15 12.28 -15.13
N ASP A 38 16.30 12.87 -14.78
CA ASP A 38 16.90 13.07 -13.45
C ASP A 38 16.08 13.92 -12.44
N ASP A 39 14.78 13.64 -12.28
CA ASP A 39 13.85 14.36 -11.40
C ASP A 39 13.19 13.49 -10.31
N LEU A 40 13.82 12.36 -9.94
CA LEU A 40 13.51 11.60 -8.71
C LEU A 40 13.82 12.37 -7.40
N LYS A 41 13.95 13.70 -7.43
CA LYS A 41 14.35 14.53 -6.29
C LYS A 41 13.16 15.16 -5.56
N THR A 42 12.00 15.27 -6.21
CA THR A 42 10.84 15.97 -5.63
C THR A 42 9.73 14.98 -5.25
N PHE A 43 9.12 15.21 -4.08
CA PHE A 43 8.01 14.39 -3.59
C PHE A 43 6.75 14.60 -4.44
N ASP A 44 6.28 13.54 -5.09
CA ASP A 44 5.01 13.48 -5.81
C ASP A 44 4.21 12.25 -5.32
N ALA A 45 3.12 12.51 -4.60
CA ALA A 45 2.30 11.47 -4.01
C ALA A 45 1.62 10.56 -5.05
N ALA A 46 1.28 11.08 -6.23
CA ALA A 46 0.62 10.29 -7.27
C ALA A 46 1.60 9.32 -7.94
N VAL A 47 2.82 9.75 -8.21
CA VAL A 47 3.89 8.89 -8.74
C VAL A 47 4.23 7.78 -7.73
N ILE A 48 4.36 8.13 -6.45
CA ILE A 48 4.68 7.15 -5.39
C ILE A 48 3.52 6.17 -5.19
N ALA A 49 2.26 6.65 -5.22
CA ALA A 49 1.07 5.79 -5.17
C ALA A 49 1.02 4.82 -6.35
N SER A 50 1.35 5.28 -7.56
CA SER A 50 1.43 4.40 -8.75
C SER A 50 2.47 3.29 -8.58
N ARG A 51 3.65 3.59 -8.00
CA ARG A 51 4.66 2.56 -7.69
C ARG A 51 4.18 1.56 -6.64
N LEU A 52 3.52 2.03 -5.58
CA LEU A 52 2.88 1.15 -4.60
C LEU A 52 1.86 0.23 -5.25
N GLN A 53 1.08 0.74 -6.20
CA GLN A 53 0.12 -0.06 -6.95
C GLN A 53 0.83 -1.11 -7.79
N GLN A 54 1.87 -0.75 -8.55
CA GLN A 54 2.68 -1.70 -9.32
C GLN A 54 3.30 -2.78 -8.43
N MET A 55 3.74 -2.42 -7.22
CA MET A 55 4.22 -3.37 -6.21
C MET A 55 3.11 -4.30 -5.70
N ALA A 56 1.89 -3.79 -5.54
CA ALA A 56 0.72 -4.57 -5.15
C ALA A 56 0.29 -5.56 -6.25
N ASP A 57 0.40 -5.16 -7.51
CA ASP A 57 0.06 -6.00 -8.67
C ASP A 57 1.03 -7.18 -8.81
N GLN A 58 2.27 -7.02 -8.36
CA GLN A 58 3.25 -8.13 -8.26
C GLN A 58 2.92 -9.11 -7.13
N CYS A 59 2.07 -8.74 -6.17
CA CYS A 59 1.68 -9.61 -5.07
C CYS A 59 0.60 -10.60 -5.54
N ASN A 60 0.96 -11.89 -5.54
CA ASN A 60 0.10 -12.99 -5.99
C ASN A 60 -0.76 -13.62 -4.88
N MET A 61 -0.81 -13.02 -3.69
CA MET A 61 -1.60 -13.56 -2.59
C MET A 61 -3.10 -13.54 -2.90
N ASP A 62 -3.76 -14.67 -2.70
CA ASP A 62 -5.21 -14.78 -2.84
C ASP A 62 -5.88 -14.60 -1.47
N PHE A 63 -6.54 -13.46 -1.29
CA PHE A 63 -7.22 -13.12 -0.04
C PHE A 63 -8.47 -13.96 0.24
N GLU A 64 -9.03 -14.65 -0.76
CA GLU A 64 -10.18 -15.54 -0.57
C GLU A 64 -9.76 -16.89 0.05
N HIS A 65 -8.49 -17.27 -0.14
CA HIS A 65 -7.96 -18.56 0.26
C HIS A 65 -6.91 -18.48 1.37
N VAL A 66 -6.42 -17.29 1.70
CA VAL A 66 -5.47 -17.13 2.81
C VAL A 66 -6.17 -17.30 4.16
N SER A 67 -5.59 -18.13 5.01
CA SER A 67 -6.08 -18.32 6.38
C SER A 67 -5.58 -17.20 7.28
N SER A 68 -6.38 -16.14 7.44
CA SER A 68 -6.08 -15.03 8.35
C SER A 68 -7.34 -14.61 9.13
N GLU A 69 -7.30 -14.79 10.45
CA GLU A 69 -8.40 -14.40 11.35
C GLU A 69 -8.65 -12.88 11.29
N ALA A 70 -7.59 -12.08 11.36
CA ALA A 70 -7.67 -10.63 11.27
C ALA A 70 -8.26 -10.17 9.93
N LEU A 71 -7.96 -10.84 8.81
CA LEU A 71 -8.58 -10.53 7.53
C LEU A 71 -10.09 -10.84 7.55
N ALA A 72 -10.48 -11.97 8.14
CA ALA A 72 -11.89 -12.34 8.25
C ALA A 72 -12.67 -11.35 9.13
N GLU A 73 -12.08 -10.83 10.21
CA GLU A 73 -12.65 -9.77 11.04
C GLU A 73 -12.82 -8.47 10.24
N VAL A 74 -11.78 -8.04 9.49
CA VAL A 74 -11.86 -6.85 8.62
C VAL A 74 -13.00 -6.98 7.61
N LEU A 75 -13.17 -8.15 6.99
CA LEU A 75 -14.25 -8.41 6.03
C LEU A 75 -15.65 -8.43 6.67
N LYS A 76 -15.75 -8.68 7.98
CA LYS A 76 -16.99 -8.54 8.75
C LYS A 76 -17.24 -7.10 9.21
N GLY A 77 -16.29 -6.20 8.97
CA GLY A 77 -16.43 -4.77 9.26
C GLY A 77 -15.55 -4.22 10.38
N GLU A 78 -14.71 -5.05 11.01
CA GLU A 78 -13.75 -4.64 12.04
C GLU A 78 -12.53 -3.96 11.40
N MET A 79 -12.73 -2.80 10.78
CA MET A 79 -11.70 -2.10 10.01
C MET A 79 -10.49 -1.66 10.85
N GLU A 80 -10.63 -1.56 12.18
CA GLU A 80 -9.52 -1.36 13.10
C GLU A 80 -8.50 -2.50 13.08
N LYS A 81 -8.90 -3.71 12.67
CA LYS A 81 -8.02 -4.88 12.54
C LYS A 81 -7.17 -4.86 11.27
N ILE A 82 -7.33 -3.87 10.37
CA ILE A 82 -6.57 -3.84 9.12
C ILE A 82 -5.06 -3.90 9.35
N GLY A 83 -4.55 -3.24 10.40
CA GLY A 83 -3.12 -3.23 10.70
C GLY A 83 -2.61 -4.62 11.08
N ALA A 84 -3.39 -5.37 11.85
CA ALA A 84 -3.08 -6.75 12.21
C ALA A 84 -3.22 -7.70 11.00
N ALA A 85 -4.22 -7.48 10.15
CA ALA A 85 -4.39 -8.23 8.92
C ALA A 85 -3.18 -8.03 8.00
N VAL A 86 -2.77 -6.78 7.74
CA VAL A 86 -1.58 -6.47 6.94
C VAL A 86 -0.34 -7.12 7.53
N ASP A 87 -0.07 -6.97 8.84
CA ASP A 87 1.11 -7.57 9.48
C ASP A 87 1.16 -9.10 9.30
N SER A 88 0.06 -9.79 9.60
CA SER A 88 -0.06 -11.25 9.48
C SER A 88 0.13 -11.75 8.04
N LEU A 89 -0.54 -11.09 7.09
CA LEU A 89 -0.43 -11.42 5.66
C LEU A 89 0.97 -11.13 5.13
N SER A 90 1.62 -10.07 5.60
CA SER A 90 2.98 -9.71 5.17
C SER A 90 4.00 -10.72 5.64
N ARG A 91 3.88 -11.21 6.88
CA ARG A 91 4.73 -12.30 7.39
C ARG A 91 4.54 -13.56 6.57
N SER A 92 3.29 -13.97 6.38
CA SER A 92 2.94 -15.15 5.58
C SER A 92 3.51 -15.06 4.15
N TRP A 93 3.38 -13.89 3.52
CA TRP A 93 3.87 -13.70 2.15
C TRP A 93 5.39 -13.69 2.07
N SER A 94 6.08 -13.06 3.02
CA SER A 94 7.54 -13.11 3.15
C SER A 94 8.04 -14.55 3.37
N ASP A 95 7.35 -15.35 4.18
CA ASP A 95 7.74 -16.75 4.42
C ASP A 95 7.62 -17.61 3.15
N TRP A 96 6.63 -17.31 2.29
CA TRP A 96 6.45 -18.02 1.02
C TRP A 96 7.38 -17.53 -0.10
N ASN A 97 8.00 -16.36 0.04
CA ASN A 97 8.81 -15.73 -0.99
C ASN A 97 10.23 -15.43 -0.48
N PRO A 98 11.15 -16.41 -0.57
CA PRO A 98 12.54 -16.22 -0.18
C PRO A 98 13.16 -15.01 -0.89
N GLY A 99 13.63 -14.03 -0.13
CA GLY A 99 14.19 -12.77 -0.63
C GLY A 99 13.25 -11.56 -0.56
N LEU A 100 11.96 -11.77 -0.26
CA LEU A 100 11.04 -10.68 0.03
C LEU A 100 11.07 -10.33 1.52
N VAL A 101 11.73 -9.22 1.85
CA VAL A 101 11.75 -8.70 3.22
C VAL A 101 10.36 -8.23 3.67
N TYR A 102 10.11 -8.36 4.97
CA TYR A 102 8.82 -8.06 5.61
C TYR A 102 8.31 -6.65 5.27
N GLU A 103 9.18 -5.64 5.24
CA GLU A 103 8.79 -4.25 5.03
C GLU A 103 8.27 -4.01 3.60
N ARG A 104 8.91 -4.65 2.62
CA ARG A 104 8.44 -4.61 1.23
C ARG A 104 7.13 -5.39 1.10
N ALA A 105 7.03 -6.57 1.73
CA ALA A 105 5.78 -7.32 1.80
C ALA A 105 4.65 -6.49 2.41
N PHE A 106 4.93 -5.76 3.49
CA PHE A 106 3.98 -4.88 4.17
C PHE A 106 3.41 -3.80 3.27
N LEU A 107 4.25 -3.13 2.50
CA LEU A 107 3.82 -2.09 1.57
C LEU A 107 2.98 -2.66 0.43
N CYS A 108 3.42 -3.77 -0.17
CA CYS A 108 2.66 -4.48 -1.21
C CYS A 108 1.28 -4.94 -0.70
N ILE A 109 1.26 -5.63 0.44
CA ILE A 109 0.03 -6.17 1.04
C ILE A 109 -0.90 -5.04 1.46
N SER A 110 -0.38 -3.93 1.97
CA SER A 110 -1.19 -2.74 2.32
C SER A 110 -1.96 -2.22 1.10
N ALA A 111 -1.26 -2.01 -0.02
CA ALA A 111 -1.88 -1.51 -1.25
C ALA A 111 -2.83 -2.54 -1.86
N LYS A 112 -2.42 -3.82 -1.94
CA LYS A 112 -3.27 -4.91 -2.47
C LYS A 112 -4.55 -5.10 -1.66
N LEU A 113 -4.43 -5.10 -0.33
CA LEU A 113 -5.57 -5.24 0.57
C LEU A 113 -6.52 -4.07 0.43
N LEU A 114 -6.02 -2.84 0.28
CA LEU A 114 -6.86 -1.68 0.02
C LEU A 114 -7.67 -1.85 -1.27
N THR A 115 -7.03 -2.26 -2.38
CA THR A 115 -7.73 -2.56 -3.64
C THR A 115 -8.79 -3.64 -3.46
N TYR A 116 -8.49 -4.71 -2.73
CA TYR A 116 -9.43 -5.80 -2.48
C TYR A 116 -10.64 -5.34 -1.65
N LEU A 117 -10.41 -4.60 -0.57
CA LEU A 117 -11.48 -4.10 0.30
C LEU A 117 -12.36 -3.09 -0.42
N LEU A 118 -11.79 -2.23 -1.27
CA LEU A 118 -12.57 -1.31 -2.11
C LEU A 118 -13.53 -2.06 -3.05
N LYS A 119 -13.13 -3.24 -3.55
CA LYS A 119 -14.00 -4.08 -4.40
C LYS A 119 -15.05 -4.86 -3.61
N LYS A 120 -14.74 -5.26 -2.37
CA LYS A 120 -15.61 -6.15 -1.57
C LYS A 120 -16.56 -5.42 -0.64
N VAL A 121 -16.06 -4.38 0.05
CA VAL A 121 -16.78 -3.65 1.11
C VAL A 121 -16.52 -2.14 1.01
N PRO A 122 -16.72 -1.50 -0.18
CA PRO A 122 -16.32 -0.11 -0.43
C PRO A 122 -16.84 0.89 0.60
N ALA A 123 -18.07 0.70 1.08
CA ALA A 123 -18.71 1.59 2.05
C ALA A 123 -17.99 1.69 3.41
N MET A 124 -17.13 0.72 3.73
CA MET A 124 -16.44 0.63 5.01
C MET A 124 -14.96 1.05 4.93
N VAL A 125 -14.42 1.22 3.72
CA VAL A 125 -13.00 1.50 3.51
C VAL A 125 -12.73 2.99 3.68
N HIS A 126 -11.72 3.32 4.49
CA HIS A 126 -11.23 4.68 4.64
C HIS A 126 -9.69 4.68 4.67
N PRO A 127 -9.01 5.62 3.97
CA PRO A 127 -7.54 5.63 3.88
C PRO A 127 -6.86 5.78 5.24
N SER A 128 -7.53 6.35 6.24
CA SER A 128 -6.99 6.52 7.61
C SER A 128 -6.53 5.20 8.26
N TYR A 129 -7.17 4.08 7.92
CA TYR A 129 -6.79 2.78 8.49
C TYR A 129 -5.39 2.36 8.02
N LEU A 130 -5.09 2.53 6.72
CA LEU A 130 -3.78 2.24 6.15
C LEU A 130 -2.72 3.26 6.60
N ILE A 131 -3.09 4.55 6.67
CA ILE A 131 -2.22 5.61 7.19
C ILE A 131 -1.76 5.27 8.61
N ARG A 132 -2.68 4.84 9.48
CA ARG A 132 -2.36 4.43 10.85
C ARG A 132 -1.46 3.19 10.87
N ALA A 133 -1.75 2.19 10.04
CA ALA A 133 -0.96 0.97 9.96
C ALA A 133 0.50 1.25 9.56
N ILE A 134 0.72 2.06 8.52
CA ILE A 134 2.07 2.41 8.04
C ILE A 134 2.79 3.32 9.05
N ASN A 135 2.14 4.38 9.53
CA ASN A 135 2.75 5.31 10.48
C ASN A 135 3.11 4.65 11.82
N GLY A 136 2.32 3.66 12.24
CA GLY A 136 2.54 2.88 13.47
C GLY A 136 3.61 1.80 13.34
N ASN A 137 4.03 1.44 12.12
CA ASN A 137 5.05 0.43 11.92
C ASN A 137 6.46 1.04 11.82
N SER A 138 7.17 1.06 12.95
CA SER A 138 8.51 1.65 13.02
C SER A 138 9.56 0.95 12.13
N GLN A 139 9.37 -0.34 11.85
CA GLN A 139 10.27 -1.11 10.98
C GLN A 139 10.10 -0.68 9.53
N VAL A 140 8.85 -0.57 9.05
CA VAL A 140 8.52 -0.07 7.71
C VAL A 140 8.97 1.38 7.53
N ARG A 141 8.79 2.23 8.55
CA ARG A 141 9.29 3.61 8.52
C ARG A 141 10.81 3.65 8.31
N LYS A 142 11.57 2.93 9.15
CA LYS A 142 13.04 2.87 9.05
C LYS A 142 13.49 2.34 7.70
N TYR A 143 12.79 1.34 7.16
CA TYR A 143 13.05 0.81 5.84
C TYR A 143 12.88 1.88 4.77
N ILE A 144 11.75 2.61 4.75
CA ILE A 144 11.51 3.69 3.78
C ILE A 144 12.57 4.78 3.90
N GLU A 145 12.88 5.23 5.12
CA GLU A 145 13.90 6.26 5.37
C GLU A 145 15.29 5.82 4.91
N ALA A 146 15.68 4.56 5.16
CA ALA A 146 16.95 3.99 4.73
C ALA A 146 17.08 3.91 3.20
N HIS A 147 15.97 3.80 2.48
CA HIS A 147 15.93 3.80 1.01
C HIS A 147 15.79 5.21 0.41
N GLY A 148 15.89 6.27 1.23
CA GLY A 148 15.82 7.66 0.78
C GLY A 148 14.43 8.29 0.86
N GLY A 149 13.56 7.74 1.72
CA GLY A 149 12.21 8.22 1.95
C GLY A 149 11.23 7.77 0.88
N TRP A 150 9.99 8.26 0.96
CA TRP A 150 8.92 7.92 0.04
C TRP A 150 9.25 8.21 -1.44
N VAL A 151 10.10 9.20 -1.72
CA VAL A 151 10.44 9.61 -3.09
C VAL A 151 11.23 8.53 -3.85
N ARG A 152 12.04 7.76 -3.14
CA ARG A 152 12.92 6.72 -3.68
C ARG A 152 12.41 5.30 -3.45
N MET A 153 11.24 5.18 -2.85
CA MET A 153 10.55 3.90 -2.71
C MET A 153 9.93 3.47 -4.04
#